data_AF-A0A1H9SLP0-F1
#
_entry.id   AF-A0A1H9SLP0-F1
#
_cell.length_a   1.000
_cell.length_b   1.000
_cell.length_c   1.000
_cell.angle_alpha   90.00
_cell.angle_beta   90.00
_cell.angle_gamma   90.00
#
_symmetry.space_group_name_H-M   'P 1'
#
loop_
_entity.id
_entity.type
_entity.pdbx_description
1 polymer ?
#
loop_
_entity_poly.entity_id
_entity_poly.type
_entity_poly.pdbx_seq_one_letter_code
_entity_poly.pdbx_strand_id
1 'polypeptide(L)'
;MAKYIVEETKTSKYEKNFKFPMINLLPAIVWCIPVHQKLSPIVGTAGTYGVVAAFFAAYILLSYVPIIALAPSIASVIMLTGLFWVPADHIGNNVVRIIVKGVILVIMVLIEACVLINATLPWLERKTALTPRVRRIDDQEK
;
A
#
# COMPACT_ATOMS: atom_id res chain seq x y z
N MET A 1 -36.95 19.86 -30.98
CA MET A 1 -35.50 19.77 -30.67
C MET A 1 -35.30 18.52 -29.83
N ALA A 2 -34.31 17.67 -30.13
CA ALA A 2 -34.09 16.46 -29.35
C ALA A 2 -33.72 16.79 -27.89
N LYS A 3 -34.42 16.19 -26.93
CA LYS A 3 -34.17 16.39 -25.50
C LYS A 3 -33.25 15.28 -25.01
N TYR A 4 -32.17 15.64 -24.36
CA TYR A 4 -31.20 14.69 -23.81
C TYR A 4 -31.22 14.76 -22.29
N ILE A 5 -31.24 13.61 -21.62
CA ILE A 5 -30.95 13.50 -20.19
C ILE A 5 -29.50 13.02 -20.06
N VAL A 6 -28.69 13.81 -19.36
CA VAL A 6 -27.36 13.36 -18.90
C VAL A 6 -27.58 12.66 -17.57
N GLU A 7 -27.41 11.35 -17.53
CA GLU A 7 -27.35 10.62 -16.26
C GLU A 7 -26.00 10.92 -15.60
N GLU A 8 -25.98 11.89 -14.67
CA GLU A 8 -24.78 12.15 -13.87
C GLU A 8 -24.56 10.99 -12.88
N THR A 9 -23.39 10.36 -12.95
CA THR A 9 -22.94 9.36 -11.98
C THR A 9 -22.75 10.02 -10.62
N LYS A 10 -23.65 9.74 -9.67
CA LYS A 10 -23.66 10.27 -8.29
C LYS A 10 -22.61 9.66 -7.34
N THR A 11 -21.42 9.33 -7.82
CA THR A 11 -20.36 8.77 -6.96
C THR A 11 -19.30 9.82 -6.69
N SER A 12 -19.07 10.17 -5.41
CA SER A 12 -17.97 11.04 -5.01
C SER A 12 -16.64 10.37 -5.35
N LYS A 13 -15.73 11.09 -5.99
CA LYS A 13 -14.38 10.62 -6.32
C LYS A 13 -13.60 10.28 -5.05
N TYR A 14 -12.90 9.14 -5.03
CA TYR A 14 -12.04 8.78 -3.91
C TYR A 14 -10.86 9.75 -3.80
N GLU A 15 -10.69 10.35 -2.63
CA GLU A 15 -9.55 11.22 -2.31
C GLU A 15 -8.43 10.42 -1.66
N LYS A 16 -7.26 10.45 -2.29
CA LYS A 16 -6.10 9.71 -1.81
C LYS A 16 -5.57 10.34 -0.51
N ASN A 17 -5.41 9.52 0.52
CA ASN A 17 -4.75 9.96 1.74
C ASN A 17 -3.23 9.84 1.57
N PHE A 18 -2.53 10.96 1.50
CA PHE A 18 -1.06 10.99 1.34
C PHE A 18 -0.30 10.64 2.61
N LYS A 19 -0.93 10.68 3.79
CA LYS A 19 -0.28 10.29 5.05
C LYS A 19 -0.26 8.78 5.23
N PHE A 20 -1.23 8.06 4.65
CA PHE A 20 -1.41 6.63 4.85
C PHE A 20 -0.19 5.79 4.41
N PRO A 21 0.42 6.04 3.22
CA PRO A 21 1.63 5.31 2.82
C PRO A 21 2.87 5.66 3.65
N MET A 22 2.84 6.69 4.51
CA MET A 22 3.96 6.97 5.41
C MET A 22 4.12 5.92 6.51
N ILE A 23 3.13 5.04 6.73
CA ILE A 23 3.28 3.86 7.59
C ILE A 23 4.46 3.00 7.11
N ASN A 24 4.71 2.96 5.80
CA ASN A 24 5.84 2.26 5.19
C ASN A 24 7.21 2.88 5.47
N LEU A 25 7.29 3.97 6.25
CA LEU A 25 8.56 4.54 6.70
C LEU A 25 9.30 3.62 7.66
N LEU A 26 8.60 3.05 8.64
CA LEU A 26 9.16 2.09 9.59
C LEU A 26 9.79 0.86 8.90
N PRO A 27 9.06 0.09 8.09
CA PRO A 27 9.62 -1.06 7.40
C PRO A 27 10.75 -0.66 6.45
N ALA A 28 10.69 0.51 5.79
CA ALA A 28 11.77 1.00 4.95
C ALA A 28 13.07 1.21 5.75
N ILE A 29 12.99 1.81 6.94
CA ILE A 29 14.14 1.98 7.85
C ILE A 29 14.70 0.62 8.27
N VAL A 30 13.83 -0.33 8.66
CA VAL A 30 14.30 -1.64 9.11
C VAL A 30 14.94 -2.41 7.96
N TRP A 31 14.39 -2.33 6.73
CA TRP A 31 14.98 -2.94 5.54
C TRP A 31 16.35 -2.35 5.15
N CYS A 32 16.65 -1.11 5.52
CA CYS A 32 17.98 -0.54 5.30
C CYS A 32 19.09 -1.37 5.99
N ILE A 33 18.80 -2.05 7.11
CA ILE A 33 19.77 -2.86 7.85
C ILE A 33 20.25 -4.06 7.02
N PRO A 34 19.39 -5.01 6.59
CA PRO A 34 19.84 -6.13 5.78
C PRO A 34 20.38 -5.70 4.41
N VAL A 35 19.84 -4.62 3.81
CA VAL A 35 20.38 -4.05 2.56
C VAL A 35 21.81 -3.57 2.77
N HIS A 36 22.07 -2.82 3.84
CA HIS A 36 23.41 -2.37 4.19
C HIS A 36 24.35 -3.56 4.43
N GLN A 37 23.93 -4.52 5.26
CA GLN A 37 24.74 -5.70 5.60
C GLN A 37 25.08 -6.55 4.37
N LYS A 38 24.16 -6.69 3.40
CA LYS A 38 24.39 -7.45 2.18
C LYS A 38 25.27 -6.75 1.16
N LEU A 39 25.19 -5.42 1.07
CA LEU A 39 25.89 -4.64 0.04
C LEU A 39 27.26 -4.12 0.49
N SER A 40 27.46 -3.91 1.80
CA SER A 40 28.74 -3.50 2.39
C SER A 40 29.95 -4.29 1.87
N PRO A 41 29.93 -5.63 1.81
CA PRO A 41 31.07 -6.40 1.30
C PRO A 41 31.27 -6.31 -0.21
N ILE A 42 30.30 -5.82 -0.99
CA ILE A 42 30.32 -5.82 -2.45
C ILE A 42 30.79 -4.46 -3.00
N VAL A 43 30.19 -3.38 -2.51
CA VAL A 43 30.41 -2.00 -3.05
C VAL A 43 31.15 -1.10 -2.06
N GLY A 44 31.63 -1.66 -0.95
CA GLY A 44 32.28 -0.93 0.13
C GLY A 44 31.32 -0.05 0.92
N THR A 45 31.81 0.53 2.02
CA THR A 45 30.98 1.29 2.97
C THR A 45 30.35 2.54 2.35
N ALA A 46 31.13 3.35 1.62
CA ALA A 46 30.62 4.58 1.02
C ALA A 46 29.59 4.31 -0.09
N GLY A 47 29.83 3.32 -0.95
CA GLY A 47 28.88 2.90 -1.98
C GLY A 47 27.57 2.36 -1.38
N THR A 48 27.68 1.62 -0.27
CA THR A 48 26.53 1.05 0.42
C THR A 48 25.59 2.10 0.99
N TYR A 49 26.12 3.16 1.60
CA TYR A 49 25.28 4.27 2.07
C TYR A 49 24.49 4.92 0.94
N GLY A 50 25.10 5.08 -0.23
CA GLY A 50 24.41 5.59 -1.43
C GLY A 50 23.25 4.68 -1.85
N VAL A 51 23.48 3.37 -1.91
CA VAL A 51 22.42 2.40 -2.28
C VAL A 51 21.31 2.33 -1.24
N VAL A 52 21.64 2.37 0.06
CA VAL A 52 20.66 2.37 1.14
C VAL A 52 19.76 3.61 1.08
N ALA A 53 20.34 4.79 0.85
CA ALA A 53 19.57 6.02 0.68
C ALA A 53 18.64 5.96 -0.54
N ALA A 54 19.14 5.46 -1.67
CA ALA A 54 18.33 5.27 -2.87
C ALA A 54 17.20 4.25 -2.66
N PHE A 55 17.49 3.12 -2.00
CA PHE A 55 16.51 2.11 -1.64
C PHE A 55 15.41 2.68 -0.74
N PHE A 56 15.78 3.41 0.31
CA PHE A 56 14.83 4.05 1.22
C PHE A 56 13.89 4.99 0.47
N ALA A 57 14.43 5.91 -0.33
CA ALA A 57 13.64 6.83 -1.13
C ALA A 57 12.71 6.10 -2.11
N ALA A 58 13.24 5.09 -2.82
CA ALA A 58 12.46 4.27 -3.74
C ALA A 58 11.33 3.54 -3.03
N TYR A 59 11.56 2.94 -1.86
CA TYR A 59 10.54 2.22 -1.09
C TYR A 59 9.34 3.11 -0.78
N ILE A 60 9.60 4.33 -0.30
CA ILE A 60 8.55 5.29 0.04
C ILE A 60 7.82 5.74 -1.23
N LEU A 61 8.54 6.13 -2.28
CA LEU A 61 7.93 6.58 -3.53
C LEU A 61 7.06 5.50 -4.17
N LEU A 62 7.54 4.25 -4.21
CA LEU A 62 6.82 3.11 -4.76
C LEU A 62 5.54 2.80 -3.97
N SER A 63 5.50 3.09 -2.66
CA SER A 63 4.29 2.92 -1.83
C SER A 63 3.15 3.85 -2.26
N TYR A 64 3.42 4.89 -3.05
CA TYR A 64 2.39 5.76 -3.62
C TYR A 64 1.93 5.33 -5.03
N VAL A 65 2.65 4.45 -5.71
CA VAL A 65 2.34 4.11 -7.11
C VAL A 65 1.36 2.92 -7.16
N PRO A 66 0.22 3.04 -7.86
CA PRO A 66 -0.75 1.94 -7.95
C PRO A 66 -0.11 0.69 -8.54
N ILE A 67 -0.57 -0.48 -8.09
CA ILE A 67 -0.06 -1.82 -8.45
C ILE A 67 1.35 -2.09 -7.91
N ILE A 68 2.30 -1.19 -8.14
CA ILE A 68 3.69 -1.35 -7.69
C ILE A 68 3.80 -1.28 -6.17
N ALA A 69 2.92 -0.52 -5.50
CA ALA A 69 2.82 -0.47 -4.04
C ALA A 69 2.61 -1.85 -3.38
N LEU A 70 2.19 -2.87 -4.12
CA LEU A 70 2.11 -4.25 -3.62
C LEU A 70 3.47 -4.76 -3.13
N ALA A 71 4.56 -4.45 -3.83
CA ALA A 71 5.90 -4.91 -3.47
C ALA A 71 6.37 -4.35 -2.10
N PRO A 72 6.40 -3.02 -1.86
CA PRO A 72 6.72 -2.49 -0.54
C PRO A 72 5.69 -2.88 0.52
N SER A 73 4.42 -3.10 0.19
CA SER A 73 3.45 -3.60 1.17
C SER A 73 3.73 -5.03 1.62
N ILE A 74 4.04 -5.97 0.70
CA ILE A 74 4.44 -7.33 1.08
C ILE A 74 5.74 -7.30 1.89
N ALA A 75 6.73 -6.53 1.44
CA ALA A 75 8.00 -6.37 2.14
C ALA A 75 7.81 -5.78 3.55
N SER A 76 6.84 -4.87 3.72
CA SER A 76 6.48 -4.28 5.00
C SER A 76 5.89 -5.31 5.95
N VAL A 77 4.90 -6.10 5.49
CA VAL A 77 4.28 -7.16 6.31
C VAL A 77 5.35 -8.09 6.87
N ILE A 78 6.28 -8.55 6.03
CA ILE A 78 7.35 -9.46 6.45
C ILE A 78 8.20 -8.82 7.55
N MET A 79 8.66 -7.59 7.33
CA MET A 79 9.61 -6.95 8.23
C MET A 79 8.98 -6.52 9.56
N LEU A 80 7.78 -5.93 9.53
CA LEU A 80 7.05 -5.55 10.74
C LEU A 80 6.61 -6.78 11.53
N THR A 81 6.17 -7.85 10.86
CA THR A 81 5.82 -9.10 11.54
C THR A 81 7.03 -9.67 12.26
N GLY A 82 8.19 -9.75 11.59
CA GLY A 82 9.44 -10.17 12.21
C GLY A 82 9.81 -9.32 13.42
N LEU A 83 9.74 -8.00 13.29
CA LEU A 83 10.03 -7.04 14.36
C LEU A 83 9.14 -7.25 15.59
N PHE A 84 7.83 -7.41 15.41
CA PHE A 84 6.88 -7.58 16.50
C PHE A 84 6.80 -9.02 17.04
N TRP A 85 7.31 -10.00 16.30
CA TRP A 85 7.45 -11.36 16.82
C TRP A 85 8.58 -11.49 17.84
N VAL A 86 9.64 -10.69 17.76
CA VAL A 86 10.74 -10.68 18.73
C VAL A 86 10.26 -10.50 20.18
N PRO A 87 9.45 -9.48 20.53
CA PRO A 87 8.91 -9.38 21.89
C PRO A 87 7.93 -10.53 22.20
N ALA A 88 7.14 -11.00 21.23
CA ALA A 88 6.23 -12.12 21.44
C ALA A 88 6.96 -13.43 21.80
N ASP A 89 8.20 -13.62 21.35
CA ASP A 89 9.02 -14.78 21.69
C ASP A 89 9.42 -14.87 23.15
N HIS A 90 9.31 -13.77 23.91
CA HIS A 90 9.57 -13.76 25.34
C HIS A 90 8.39 -14.30 26.18
N ILE A 91 7.26 -14.64 25.55
CA ILE A 91 6.09 -15.24 26.22
C ILE A 91 6.38 -16.70 26.56
N GLY A 92 6.45 -17.05 27.84
CA GLY A 92 6.76 -18.42 28.30
C GLY A 92 5.71 -19.48 27.94
N ASN A 93 4.46 -19.09 27.68
CA ASN A 93 3.39 -20.01 27.28
C ASN A 93 3.30 -20.15 25.75
N ASN A 94 3.51 -21.37 25.25
CA ASN A 94 3.51 -21.67 23.81
C ASN A 94 2.17 -21.36 23.12
N VAL A 95 1.04 -21.71 23.73
CA VAL A 95 -0.29 -21.48 23.12
C VAL A 95 -0.55 -19.99 22.98
N VAL A 96 -0.30 -19.24 24.05
CA VAL A 96 -0.47 -17.77 24.05
C VAL A 96 0.47 -17.12 23.04
N ARG A 97 1.73 -17.56 22.98
CA ARG A 97 2.72 -17.06 22.02
C ARG A 97 2.24 -17.20 20.57
N ILE A 98 1.74 -18.38 20.19
CA ILE A 98 1.26 -18.63 18.83
C ILE A 98 0.06 -17.74 18.50
N ILE A 99 -0.90 -17.62 19.43
CA ILE A 99 -2.08 -16.76 19.25
C ILE A 99 -1.65 -15.30 19.04
N VAL A 100 -0.77 -14.77 19.89
CA VAL A 100 -0.28 -13.39 19.79
C VAL A 100 0.45 -13.15 18.46
N LYS A 101 1.32 -14.08 18.03
CA LYS A 101 2.00 -13.99 16.73
C LYS A 101 1.04 -13.99 15.55
N GLY A 102 0.00 -14.82 15.60
CA GLY A 102 -1.06 -14.85 14.61
C GLY A 102 -1.84 -13.54 14.54
N VAL A 103 -2.23 -12.98 15.69
CA VAL A 103 -2.92 -11.68 15.76
C VAL A 103 -2.06 -10.56 15.18
N ILE A 104 -0.77 -10.51 15.52
CA ILE A 104 0.18 -9.53 14.96
C ILE A 104 0.21 -9.63 13.43
N LEU A 105 0.35 -10.85 12.88
CA LEU A 105 0.40 -11.07 11.43
C LEU A 105 -0.88 -10.56 10.75
N VAL A 106 -2.06 -10.89 11.29
CA VAL A 106 -3.34 -10.43 10.73
C VAL A 106 -3.43 -8.91 10.74
N ILE A 107 -3.05 -8.25 11.84
CA ILE A 107 -3.05 -6.79 11.94
C ILE A 107 -2.11 -6.16 10.91
N MET A 108 -0.89 -6.68 10.75
CA MET A 108 0.06 -6.16 9.76
C MET A 108 -0.45 -6.31 8.32
N VAL A 109 -1.05 -7.44 7.99
CA VAL A 109 -1.67 -7.66 6.67
C VAL A 109 -2.80 -6.67 6.42
N LEU A 110 -3.65 -6.40 7.41
CA LEU A 110 -4.75 -5.45 7.27
C LEU A 110 -4.26 -4.01 7.09
N ILE A 111 -3.25 -3.59 7.86
CA ILE A 111 -2.65 -2.25 7.74
C ILE A 111 -2.08 -2.06 6.33
N GLU A 112 -1.29 -3.02 5.84
CA GLU A 112 -0.68 -2.94 4.52
C GLU A 112 -1.68 -3.06 3.38
N ALA A 113 -2.74 -3.87 3.56
CA ALA A 113 -3.85 -3.90 2.61
C ALA A 113 -4.52 -2.52 2.47
N CYS A 114 -4.69 -1.79 3.57
CA CYS A 114 -5.23 -0.42 3.53
C CYS A 114 -4.30 0.54 2.78
N VAL A 115 -2.97 0.42 2.94
CA VAL A 115 -1.98 1.21 2.17
C VAL A 115 -2.10 0.91 0.68
N LEU A 116 -2.15 -0.37 0.32
CA LEU A 116 -2.30 -0.82 -1.06
C LEU A 116 -3.59 -0.29 -1.68
N ILE A 117 -4.72 -0.46 -0.98
CA ILE A 117 -6.05 -0.01 -1.42
C ILE A 117 -6.05 1.50 -1.65
N ASN A 118 -5.47 2.29 -0.74
CA ASN A 118 -5.34 3.74 -0.90
C ASN A 118 -4.49 4.13 -2.13
N ALA A 119 -3.51 3.32 -2.52
CA ALA A 119 -2.75 3.53 -3.75
C ALA A 119 -3.52 3.10 -5.00
N THR A 120 -4.27 1.99 -4.96
CA THR A 120 -4.94 1.39 -6.13
C THR A 120 -6.33 1.92 -6.42
N LEU A 121 -7.09 2.34 -5.41
CA LEU A 121 -8.49 2.82 -5.57
C LEU A 121 -8.62 3.98 -6.58
N PRO A 122 -7.85 5.08 -6.46
CA PRO A 122 -7.95 6.18 -7.44
C PRO A 122 -7.64 5.75 -8.88
N TRP A 123 -6.74 4.77 -9.03
CA TRP A 123 -6.40 4.22 -10.34
C TRP A 123 -7.52 3.34 -10.90
N LEU A 124 -8.13 2.52 -10.05
CA LEU A 124 -9.24 1.65 -10.44
C LEU A 124 -10.47 2.47 -10.82
N GLU A 125 -10.81 3.50 -10.03
CA GLU A 125 -11.91 4.41 -10.35
C GLU A 125 -11.72 5.07 -11.73
N ARG A 126 -10.50 5.50 -12.08
CA ARG A 126 -10.23 6.05 -13.42
C ARG A 126 -10.40 5.02 -14.53
N LYS A 127 -10.14 3.74 -14.26
CA LYS A 127 -10.25 2.64 -15.23
C LYS A 127 -11.70 2.19 -15.41
N THR A 128 -12.51 2.22 -14.35
CA THR A 128 -13.89 1.71 -14.33
C THR A 128 -14.94 2.81 -14.32
N ALA A 129 -14.55 4.08 -14.38
CA ALA A 129 -15.48 5.20 -14.46
C ALA A 129 -16.41 5.01 -15.66
N LEU A 130 -17.72 4.90 -15.37
CA LEU A 130 -18.75 4.89 -16.39
C LEU A 130 -18.75 6.26 -17.06
N THR A 131 -18.51 6.30 -18.38
CA THR A 131 -18.76 7.51 -19.16
C THR A 131 -20.21 7.94 -18.98
N PRO A 132 -20.50 9.24 -18.80
CA PRO A 132 -21.86 9.72 -18.60
C PRO A 132 -22.75 9.21 -19.74
N ARG A 133 -23.83 8.50 -19.38
CA ARG A 133 -24.79 7.99 -20.35
C ARG A 133 -25.71 9.13 -20.76
N VAL A 134 -25.60 9.52 -22.02
CA VAL A 134 -26.54 10.47 -22.64
C VAL A 134 -27.69 9.65 -23.22
N ARG A 135 -28.87 9.74 -22.59
CA ARG A 135 -30.10 9.16 -23.15
C ARG A 135 -30.84 10.24 -23.92
N ARG A 136 -31.11 9.98 -25.19
CA ARG A 136 -32.06 10.76 -25.97
C ARG A 136 -33.47 10.39 -25.50
N ILE A 137 -34.25 11.39 -25.13
CA ILE A 137 -35.70 11.23 -24.97
C ILE A 137 -36.27 11.39 -26.38
N ASP A 138 -36.78 10.30 -26.94
CA ASP A 138 -37.71 10.42 -28.04
C ASP A 138 -39.06 10.77 -27.41
N ASP A 139 -39.58 11.95 -27.74
CA ASP A 139 -40.89 12.41 -27.31
C ASP A 139 -41.93 11.38 -27.80
N GLN A 140 -42.28 10.42 -26.95
CA GLN A 140 -43.41 9.53 -27.17
C GLN A 140 -44.66 10.37 -26.87
N GLU A 141 -45.11 11.04 -27.93
CA GLU A 141 -46.37 11.75 -28.00
C GLU A 141 -47.51 10.72 -27.99
N LYS A 142 -48.15 10.54 -26.83
CA LYS A 142 -49.60 10.28 -26.69
C LYS A 142 -50.05 10.38 -25.23
#